data_AF-Q8GP52-F1
#
_entry.id   AF-Q8GP52-F1
#
_cell.length_a   1.000
_cell.length_b   1.000
_cell.length_c   1.000
_cell.angle_alpha   90.00
_cell.angle_beta   90.00
_cell.angle_gamma   90.00
#
_symmetry.space_group_name_H-M   'P 1'
#
loop_
_entity.id
_entity.type
_entity.pdbx_description
1 polymer ?
#
loop_
_entity_poly.entity_id
_entity_poly.type
_entity_poly.pdbx_seq_one_letter_code
_entity_poly.pdbx_strand_id
1 'polypeptide(L)'
;MTKTVYIVGSKGIPAKYGGFETFVEKLTAHQSNKNLKYHVACLSNGIQENFNHNDADCFNISKKNIGPANAIYYDLAALKYSLKEIVENRYEGAIIYILACRIGPFIGHYKKQMKKLGITLMVNPDGECEIIWATRQKPDFMRVYAA
;
A
#
# COMPACT_ATOMS: atom_id res chain seq x y z
N MET A 1 18.83 10.40 2.10
CA MET A 1 17.61 10.34 2.93
C MET A 1 16.80 9.15 2.46
N THR A 2 16.47 8.24 3.35
CA THR A 2 15.70 7.03 3.02
C THR A 2 14.25 7.40 2.78
N LYS A 3 13.67 6.99 1.65
CA LYS A 3 12.25 7.19 1.35
C LYS A 3 11.45 5.97 1.77
N THR A 4 10.37 6.21 2.49
CA THR A 4 9.46 5.17 2.97
C THR A 4 8.33 4.93 1.97
N VAL A 5 8.09 3.67 1.62
CA VAL A 5 7.05 3.24 0.68
C VAL A 5 6.14 2.21 1.35
N TYR A 6 4.87 2.58 1.54
CA TYR A 6 3.85 1.67 2.04
C TYR A 6 3.10 1.01 0.90
N ILE A 7 2.98 -0.31 0.93
CA ILE A 7 2.29 -1.10 -0.08
C ILE A 7 1.00 -1.67 0.51
N VAL A 8 -0.13 -1.34 -0.11
CA VAL A 8 -1.47 -1.75 0.31
C VAL A 8 -2.13 -2.56 -0.79
N GLY A 9 -2.82 -3.64 -0.41
CA GLY A 9 -3.67 -4.42 -1.31
C GLY A 9 -3.02 -5.68 -1.91
N SER A 10 -1.80 -6.05 -1.50
CA SER A 10 -1.17 -7.31 -1.92
C SER A 10 -1.70 -8.54 -1.18
N LYS A 11 -2.28 -8.37 0.02
CA LYS A 11 -2.55 -9.41 1.04
C LYS A 11 -1.29 -9.90 1.80
N GLY A 12 -0.11 -9.42 1.42
CA GLY A 12 1.15 -9.65 2.12
C GLY A 12 2.17 -10.46 1.35
N ILE A 13 3.32 -10.63 2.00
CA ILE A 13 4.44 -11.51 1.63
C ILE A 13 4.86 -12.29 2.89
N PRO A 14 5.42 -13.51 2.82
CA PRO A 14 5.80 -14.25 1.62
C PRO A 14 4.61 -14.62 0.72
N ALA A 15 4.81 -14.57 -0.59
CA ALA A 15 3.75 -14.90 -1.55
C ALA A 15 3.29 -16.36 -1.42
N LYS A 16 1.98 -16.58 -1.45
CA LYS A 16 1.39 -17.92 -1.43
C LYS A 16 0.81 -18.30 -2.78
N TYR A 17 -0.19 -17.56 -3.24
CA TYR A 17 -0.92 -17.89 -4.48
C TYR A 17 -1.45 -16.66 -5.25
N GLY A 18 -1.19 -15.43 -4.78
CA GLY A 18 -1.72 -14.20 -5.38
C GLY A 18 -0.79 -13.54 -6.40
N GLY A 19 -1.35 -12.95 -7.45
CA GLY A 19 -0.59 -12.14 -8.42
C GLY A 19 0.07 -10.93 -7.78
N PHE A 20 -0.66 -10.15 -6.98
CA PHE A 20 -0.08 -9.02 -6.24
C PHE A 20 0.88 -9.45 -5.12
N GLU A 21 0.64 -10.61 -4.48
CA GLU A 21 1.58 -11.17 -3.50
C GLU A 21 2.94 -11.43 -4.18
N THR A 22 2.91 -12.12 -5.33
CA THR A 22 4.11 -12.45 -6.11
C THR A 22 4.82 -11.20 -6.64
N PHE A 23 4.06 -10.21 -7.10
CA PHE A 23 4.61 -8.93 -7.54
C PHE A 23 5.38 -8.25 -6.40
N VAL A 24 4.79 -8.15 -5.20
CA VAL A 24 5.45 -7.51 -4.05
C VAL A 24 6.63 -8.34 -3.56
N GLU A 25 6.52 -9.67 -3.55
CA GLU A 25 7.63 -10.58 -3.20
C GLU A 25 8.86 -10.31 -4.07
N LYS A 26 8.68 -10.21 -5.38
CA LYS A 26 9.78 -9.92 -6.32
C LYS A 26 10.26 -8.49 -6.20
N LEU A 27 9.36 -7.53 -6.00
CA LEU A 27 9.71 -6.13 -5.79
C LEU A 27 10.63 -5.94 -4.58
N THR A 28 10.34 -6.61 -3.45
CA THR A 28 11.16 -6.52 -2.24
C THR A 28 12.44 -7.37 -2.35
N ALA A 29 12.36 -8.60 -2.88
CA ALA A 29 13.52 -9.48 -3.02
C ALA A 29 14.61 -8.91 -3.95
N HIS A 30 14.20 -8.21 -5.01
CA HIS A 30 15.12 -7.64 -6.00
C HIS A 30 15.34 -6.13 -5.81
N GLN A 31 15.12 -5.61 -4.61
CA GLN A 31 15.36 -4.20 -4.31
C GLN A 31 16.85 -3.85 -4.48
N SER A 32 17.17 -3.11 -5.55
CA SER A 32 18.51 -2.57 -5.81
C SER A 32 18.78 -1.27 -5.06
N ASN A 33 17.76 -0.42 -4.89
CA ASN A 33 17.92 0.88 -4.26
C ASN A 33 17.76 0.80 -2.73
N LYS A 34 18.87 0.77 -2.00
CA LYS A 34 18.88 0.74 -0.52
C LYS A 34 18.42 2.04 0.15
N ASN A 35 18.18 3.11 -0.60
CA ASN A 35 17.54 4.32 -0.07
C ASN A 35 16.01 4.22 0.00
N LEU A 36 15.43 3.08 -0.36
CA LEU A 36 14.00 2.80 -0.19
C LEU A 36 13.80 1.87 1.00
N LYS A 37 12.74 2.11 1.78
CA LYS A 37 12.28 1.18 2.81
C LYS A 37 10.83 0.82 2.53
N TYR A 38 10.57 -0.47 2.33
CA TYR A 38 9.22 -0.97 2.05
C TYR A 38 8.52 -1.38 3.35
N HIS A 39 7.25 -0.97 3.46
CA HIS A 39 6.34 -1.40 4.51
C HIS A 39 5.14 -2.08 3.84
N VAL A 40 4.93 -3.36 4.07
CA VAL A 40 3.94 -4.17 3.35
C VAL A 40 2.80 -4.55 4.28
N ALA A 41 1.57 -4.22 3.88
CA ALA A 41 0.38 -4.70 4.58
C ALA A 41 0.23 -6.21 4.37
N CYS A 42 0.11 -6.98 5.46
CA CYS A 42 -0.10 -8.43 5.43
C CYS A 42 -1.45 -8.78 6.08
N LEU A 43 -2.22 -9.66 5.43
CA LEU A 43 -3.48 -10.14 5.99
C LEU A 43 -3.18 -11.27 6.99
N SER A 44 -3.56 -11.10 8.25
CA SER A 44 -3.35 -12.11 9.29
C SER A 44 -4.65 -12.80 9.72
N ASN A 45 -4.56 -14.08 10.07
CA ASN A 45 -5.64 -14.81 10.71
C ASN A 45 -5.52 -14.62 12.23
N GLY A 46 -6.07 -13.51 12.73
CA GLY A 46 -6.01 -13.14 14.15
C GLY A 46 -4.91 -12.13 14.49
N ILE A 47 -4.55 -12.07 15.77
CA ILE A 47 -3.48 -11.20 16.27
C ILE A 47 -2.15 -11.86 15.94
N GLN A 48 -1.38 -11.24 15.06
CA GLN A 48 -0.04 -11.67 14.68
C GLN A 48 0.89 -10.45 14.75
N GLU A 49 2.11 -10.67 15.22
CA GLU A 49 3.11 -9.62 15.31
C GLU A 49 3.62 -9.22 13.93
N ASN A 50 4.10 -7.98 13.81
CA ASN A 50 4.79 -7.53 12.61
C ASN A 50 6.09 -8.32 12.44
N PHE A 51 6.52 -8.52 11.20
CA PHE A 51 7.73 -9.29 10.88
C PHE A 51 8.53 -8.61 9.77
N ASN A 52 9.76 -9.06 9.57
CA ASN A 52 10.59 -8.60 8.45
C ASN A 52 10.71 -9.73 7.41
N HIS A 53 10.59 -9.39 6.13
CA HIS A 53 10.79 -10.29 5.01
C HIS A 53 11.37 -9.53 3.82
N ASN A 54 12.45 -10.01 3.21
CA ASN A 54 13.18 -9.33 2.12
C ASN A 54 13.54 -7.87 2.46
N ASP A 55 14.06 -7.60 3.65
CA ASP A 55 14.34 -6.24 4.18
C ASP A 55 13.10 -5.32 4.31
N ALA A 56 11.89 -5.80 4.01
CA ALA A 56 10.65 -5.06 4.13
C ALA A 56 9.96 -5.32 5.46
N ASP A 57 9.40 -4.26 6.04
CA ASP A 57 8.66 -4.35 7.30
C ASP A 57 7.20 -4.70 7.01
N CYS A 58 6.81 -5.91 7.38
CA CYS A 58 5.50 -6.46 7.12
C CYS A 58 4.60 -6.24 8.35
N PHE A 59 3.58 -5.38 8.19
CA PHE A 59 2.64 -5.09 9.26
C PHE A 59 1.33 -5.86 9.08
N ASN A 60 0.89 -6.52 10.15
CA ASN A 60 -0.24 -7.43 10.10
C ASN A 60 -1.57 -6.73 10.38
N ILE A 61 -2.53 -6.93 9.49
CA ILE A 61 -3.92 -6.48 9.63
C ILE A 61 -4.80 -7.72 9.82
N SER A 62 -5.41 -7.82 11.00
CA SER A 62 -6.27 -8.95 11.35
C SER A 62 -7.53 -9.00 10.48
N LYS A 63 -7.77 -10.18 9.89
CA LYS A 63 -9.02 -10.51 9.21
C LYS A 63 -10.22 -10.35 10.16
N LYS A 64 -11.33 -9.83 9.63
CA LYS A 64 -12.64 -9.83 10.28
C LYS A 64 -13.58 -10.84 9.62
N ASN A 65 -14.46 -11.43 10.42
CA ASN A 65 -15.50 -12.37 9.95
C ASN A 65 -16.71 -11.63 9.35
N ILE A 66 -16.46 -10.76 8.36
CA ILE A 66 -17.47 -9.96 7.66
C ILE A 66 -17.64 -10.38 6.19
N GLY A 67 -17.22 -11.61 5.86
CA GLY A 67 -17.37 -12.17 4.52
C GLY A 67 -16.61 -11.37 3.45
N PRO A 68 -17.20 -11.18 2.24
CA PRO A 68 -16.55 -10.49 1.12
C PRO A 68 -16.09 -9.06 1.44
N ALA A 69 -16.78 -8.37 2.36
CA ALA A 69 -16.45 -7.01 2.78
C ALA A 69 -15.08 -6.92 3.49
N ASN A 70 -14.51 -8.04 3.95
CA ASN A 70 -13.20 -8.07 4.57
C ASN A 70 -12.11 -7.52 3.65
N ALA A 71 -12.24 -7.70 2.33
CA ALA A 71 -11.28 -7.20 1.36
C ALA A 71 -11.22 -5.65 1.35
N ILE A 72 -12.37 -4.99 1.46
CA ILE A 72 -12.49 -3.52 1.54
C ILE A 72 -12.01 -3.04 2.90
N TYR A 73 -12.44 -3.71 3.98
CA TYR A 73 -12.02 -3.38 5.34
C TYR A 73 -10.50 -3.45 5.49
N TYR A 74 -9.88 -4.52 4.99
CA TYR A 74 -8.44 -4.73 5.05
C TYR A 74 -7.67 -3.59 4.39
N ASP A 75 -8.06 -3.17 3.19
CA ASP A 75 -7.40 -2.07 2.49
C ASP A 75 -7.56 -0.73 3.23
N LEU A 76 -8.76 -0.45 3.78
CA LEU A 76 -8.98 0.75 4.58
C LEU A 76 -8.19 0.72 5.89
N ALA A 77 -8.11 -0.42 6.55
CA ALA A 77 -7.37 -0.59 7.79
C ALA A 77 -5.86 -0.43 7.55
N ALA A 78 -5.33 -1.05 6.49
CA ALA A 78 -3.95 -0.88 6.06
C ALA A 78 -3.63 0.58 5.73
N LEU A 79 -4.50 1.26 4.97
CA LEU A 79 -4.33 2.68 4.63
C LEU A 79 -4.27 3.57 5.87
N LYS A 80 -5.19 3.35 6.82
CA LYS A 80 -5.24 4.10 8.08
C LYS A 80 -3.99 3.85 8.93
N TYR A 81 -3.53 2.60 9.00
CA TYR A 81 -2.30 2.25 9.70
C TYR A 81 -1.10 2.98 9.09
N SER A 82 -0.93 2.92 7.75
CA SER A 82 0.16 3.61 7.06
C SER A 82 0.14 5.12 7.29
N LEU A 83 -1.03 5.75 7.20
CA LEU A 83 -1.16 7.19 7.46
C LEU A 83 -0.75 7.55 8.89
N LYS A 84 -1.19 6.76 9.88
CA LYS A 84 -0.83 6.95 11.28
C LYS A 84 0.69 6.82 11.46
N GLU A 85 1.29 5.76 10.92
CA GLU A 85 2.71 5.48 11.07
C GLU A 85 3.59 6.58 10.42
N ILE A 86 3.21 7.06 9.24
CA ILE A 86 3.90 8.17 8.55
C ILE A 86 3.89 9.44 9.40
N VAL A 87 2.74 9.77 9.99
CA VAL A 87 2.59 11.00 10.79
C VAL A 87 3.36 10.89 12.11
N GLU A 88 3.26 9.76 12.80
CA GLU A 88 3.92 9.54 14.10
C GLU A 88 5.45 9.53 13.95
N ASN A 89 5.98 8.89 12.90
CA ASN A 89 7.42 8.83 12.64
C ASN A 89 7.95 10.02 11.82
N ARG A 90 7.09 10.96 11.41
CA ARG A 90 7.44 12.13 10.60
C ARG A 90 8.18 11.77 9.31
N TYR A 91 7.70 10.74 8.59
CA TYR A 91 8.28 10.36 7.30
C TYR A 91 7.92 11.36 6.21
N GLU A 92 8.81 12.34 6.01
CA GLU A 92 8.67 13.35 4.96
C GLU A 92 8.77 12.74 3.56
N GLY A 93 7.84 13.11 2.67
CA GLY A 93 7.82 12.61 1.29
C GLY A 93 7.54 11.11 1.15
N ALA A 94 6.88 10.50 2.14
CA ALA A 94 6.45 9.11 2.10
C ALA A 94 5.52 8.82 0.91
N ILE A 95 5.59 7.59 0.41
CA ILE A 95 4.76 7.11 -0.70
C ILE A 95 3.80 6.05 -0.17
N ILE A 96 2.52 6.14 -0.53
CA ILE A 96 1.54 5.06 -0.36
C ILE A 96 1.20 4.51 -1.74
N TYR A 97 1.51 3.24 -1.97
CA TYR A 97 1.26 2.53 -3.22
C TYR A 97 0.11 1.53 -3.05
N ILE A 98 -1.01 1.78 -3.72
CA ILE A 98 -2.21 0.96 -3.67
C ILE A 98 -2.27 0.05 -4.89
N LEU A 99 -2.26 -1.27 -4.67
CA LEU A 99 -2.30 -2.27 -5.73
C LEU A 99 -3.71 -2.65 -6.16
N ALA A 100 -4.66 -2.72 -5.23
CA ALA A 100 -6.04 -3.10 -5.47
C ALA A 100 -7.00 -1.92 -5.26
N CYS A 101 -7.84 -1.61 -6.26
CA CYS A 101 -8.73 -0.44 -6.26
C CYS A 101 -10.06 -0.66 -5.48
N ARG A 102 -10.09 -1.53 -4.46
CA ARG A 102 -11.34 -1.86 -3.72
C ARG A 102 -11.86 -0.70 -2.88
N ILE A 103 -11.01 0.27 -2.56
CA ILE A 103 -11.34 1.45 -1.76
C ILE A 103 -11.56 2.72 -2.60
N GLY A 104 -11.77 2.57 -3.92
CA GLY A 104 -12.00 3.67 -4.85
C GLY A 104 -13.06 4.68 -4.39
N PRO A 105 -14.25 4.27 -3.92
CA PRO A 105 -15.26 5.20 -3.42
C PRO A 105 -14.80 6.08 -2.25
N PHE A 106 -13.80 5.63 -1.48
CA PHE A 106 -13.29 6.32 -0.29
C PHE A 106 -11.98 7.09 -0.55
N ILE A 107 -11.30 6.83 -1.66
CA ILE A 107 -9.94 7.35 -1.89
C ILE A 107 -9.89 8.87 -1.99
N GLY A 108 -10.95 9.50 -2.51
CA GLY A 108 -11.00 10.96 -2.70
C GLY A 108 -10.85 11.72 -1.38
N HIS A 109 -11.42 11.19 -0.29
CA HIS A 109 -11.27 11.74 1.05
C HIS A 109 -9.82 11.64 1.55
N TYR A 110 -9.20 10.47 1.42
CA TYR A 110 -7.82 10.25 1.87
C TYR A 110 -6.79 10.99 1.01
N LYS A 111 -7.02 11.12 -0.31
CA LYS A 111 -6.14 11.88 -1.21
C LYS A 111 -5.99 13.33 -0.76
N LYS A 112 -7.08 13.98 -0.33
CA LYS A 112 -7.03 15.35 0.19
C LYS A 112 -6.20 15.43 1.48
N GLN A 113 -6.29 14.44 2.35
CA GLN A 113 -5.49 14.36 3.58
C GLN A 113 -4.00 14.14 3.26
N MET A 114 -3.68 13.14 2.44
CA MET A 114 -2.32 12.83 2.01
C MET A 114 -1.63 14.03 1.38
N LYS A 115 -2.34 14.77 0.51
CA LYS A 115 -1.79 15.98 -0.12
C LYS A 115 -1.41 17.06 0.91
N LYS A 116 -2.19 17.23 1.97
CA LYS A 116 -1.87 18.17 3.06
C LYS A 116 -0.66 17.72 3.89
N LEU A 117 -0.43 16.42 3.97
CA LEU A 117 0.67 15.81 4.71
C LEU A 117 1.95 15.64 3.87
N GLY A 118 1.94 16.08 2.60
CA GLY A 118 3.08 15.87 1.69
C GLY A 118 3.31 14.41 1.28
N ILE A 119 2.30 13.55 1.45
CA ILE A 119 2.37 12.13 1.12
C ILE A 119 1.99 11.94 -0.35
N THR A 120 2.82 11.20 -1.09
CA THR A 120 2.57 10.86 -2.49
C THR A 120 1.73 9.60 -2.57
N LEU A 121 0.58 9.68 -3.25
CA LEU A 121 -0.29 8.53 -3.51
C LEU A 121 -0.01 7.97 -4.91
N MET A 122 0.33 6.69 -4.99
CA MET A 122 0.47 5.93 -6.23
C MET A 122 -0.58 4.82 -6.28
N VAL A 123 -1.12 4.54 -7.47
CA VAL A 123 -2.12 3.49 -7.68
C VAL A 123 -1.67 2.63 -8.86
N ASN A 124 -1.75 1.31 -8.71
CA ASN A 124 -1.41 0.39 -9.79
C ASN A 124 -2.37 0.58 -10.99
N PRO A 125 -1.88 0.80 -12.22
CA PRO A 125 -2.71 0.95 -13.41
C PRO A 125 -3.68 -0.22 -13.66
N ASP A 126 -3.29 -1.46 -13.34
CA ASP A 126 -4.17 -2.64 -13.52
C ASP A 126 -5.41 -2.60 -12.62
N GLY A 127 -5.42 -1.75 -11.58
CA GLY A 127 -6.58 -1.45 -10.76
C GLY A 127 -7.55 -0.48 -11.43
N GLU A 128 -7.66 -0.47 -12.75
CA GLU A 128 -8.43 0.47 -13.57
C GLU A 128 -9.94 0.43 -13.23
N CYS A 129 -10.33 1.11 -12.16
CA CYS A 129 -11.70 1.43 -11.76
C CYS A 129 -11.75 2.92 -11.39
N GLU A 130 -12.85 3.61 -11.74
CA GLU A 130 -13.35 4.97 -11.41
C GLU A 130 -12.46 6.09 -10.81
N ILE A 131 -11.44 5.79 -9.99
CA ILE A 131 -10.45 6.75 -9.45
C ILE A 131 -9.83 7.60 -10.58
N ILE A 132 -9.57 7.00 -11.74
CA ILE A 132 -8.98 7.67 -12.90
C ILE A 132 -9.97 8.67 -13.53
N TRP A 133 -11.26 8.37 -13.54
CA TRP A 133 -12.29 9.26 -14.08
C TRP A 133 -12.52 10.50 -13.21
N ALA A 134 -12.43 10.36 -11.88
CA ALA A 134 -12.66 11.47 -10.94
C ALA A 134 -11.48 12.45 -10.77
N THR A 135 -10.29 12.18 -11.34
CA THR A 135 -9.05 12.92 -11.03
C THR A 135 -8.32 13.52 -12.24
N ARG A 136 -9.02 13.61 -13.38
CA ARG A 136 -8.52 13.89 -14.74
C ARG A 136 -8.05 15.32 -15.04
N GLN A 137 -7.33 15.99 -14.12
CA GLN A 137 -6.74 17.32 -14.41
C GLN A 137 -5.21 17.41 -14.35
N LYS A 138 -4.49 16.38 -13.92
CA LYS A 138 -3.04 16.17 -14.12
C LYS A 138 -2.63 14.92 -13.35
N PRO A 139 -2.37 13.79 -14.01
CA PRO A 139 -1.86 12.64 -13.31
C PRO A 139 -0.33 12.79 -13.26
N ASP A 140 0.23 13.04 -12.08
CA ASP A 140 1.62 12.66 -11.79
C ASP A 140 1.69 11.12 -11.72
N PHE A 141 1.29 10.47 -12.82
CA PHE A 141 1.30 9.02 -13.01
C PHE A 141 2.75 8.65 -13.29
N MET A 142 3.51 8.42 -12.22
CA MET A 142 4.78 7.75 -12.39
C MET A 142 4.47 6.33 -12.82
N ARG A 143 4.68 6.02 -14.11
CA ARG A 143 4.94 4.66 -14.56
C ARG A 143 6.05 4.14 -13.65
N VAL A 144 5.72 3.20 -12.75
CA VAL A 144 6.75 2.33 -12.21
C VAL A 144 7.21 1.52 -13.40
N TYR A 145 8.31 1.94 -14.02
CA TYR A 145 9.05 1.05 -14.92
C TYR A 145 9.57 -0.08 -14.03
N ALA A 146 8.78 -1.14 -13.92
CA ALA A 146 9.34 -2.44 -13.63
C ALA A 146 10.28 -2.74 -14.80
N ALA A 147 11.57 -2.72 -14.52
CA ALA A 147 12.59 -3.22 -15.44
C ALA A 147 12.49 -4.75 -15.52
#